data_AF-G0NM35-F1
#
_entry.id   AF-G0NM35-F1
#
_cell.length_a   1.000
_cell.length_b   1.000
_cell.length_c   1.000
_cell.angle_alpha   90.00
_cell.angle_beta   90.00
_cell.angle_gamma   90.00
#
_symmetry.space_group_name_H-M   'P 1'
#
loop_
_entity.id
_entity.type
_entity.pdbx_description
1 polymer ?
#
loop_
_entity_poly.entity_id
_entity_poly.type
_entity_poly.pdbx_seq_one_letter_code
_entity_poly.pdbx_strand_id
1 'polypeptide(L)'
;MVTLELIRMVVYLLSTPITPQEVRYRPLNNGDGEKDVECQEKLLEETEEEAENEKEEGIEEVTKMLGHWKYSNAASYALLVFVVYIVSFPLPLSAGCEPLYPSTDIDRCRNEMKSFDEHLKSEKPDYAFIFTRYISIGQPFPKNVTSFDKDPTYQIMKNQTFKYLSNIKYKLFILDAIPRTIAAAINKFGAFMKNGTDPVVLDKMFVDFTEYEMARKRHAQLAKDCGERCVLVDYVPEFYNNATKTFRYFDEKGFSYHTAISHMSPHGLEHVRHVWTDICKKL
;
A
#
# COMPACT_ATOMS: atom_id res chain seq x y z
N MET A 1 -26.91 27.47 12.15
CA MET A 1 -26.29 26.41 12.97
C MET A 1 -25.80 25.35 12.00
N VAL A 2 -24.54 25.43 11.57
CA VAL A 2 -23.93 24.46 10.64
C VAL A 2 -23.32 23.37 11.51
N THR A 3 -23.92 22.19 11.53
CA THR A 3 -23.32 21.01 12.14
C THR A 3 -22.06 20.65 11.34
N LEU A 4 -20.89 20.72 11.97
CA LEU A 4 -19.69 20.05 11.46
C LEU A 4 -19.99 18.55 11.45
N GLU A 5 -20.41 18.02 10.31
CA GLU A 5 -20.34 16.57 10.08
C GLU A 5 -18.86 16.22 9.91
N LEU A 6 -18.28 15.49 10.87
CA LEU A 6 -16.96 14.89 10.70
C LEU A 6 -17.00 13.99 9.46
N ILE A 7 -16.13 14.24 8.49
CA ILE A 7 -15.92 13.35 7.34
C ILE A 7 -15.46 12.00 7.88
N ARG A 8 -16.27 10.96 7.68
CA ARG A 8 -15.92 9.58 8.02
C ARG A 8 -15.29 8.92 6.80
N MET A 9 -13.97 8.77 6.81
CA MET A 9 -13.21 8.04 5.79
C MET A 9 -12.81 6.68 6.33
N VAL A 10 -13.07 5.63 5.54
CA VAL A 10 -12.55 4.29 5.83
C VAL A 10 -11.63 3.88 4.70
N VAL A 11 -10.37 3.66 5.05
CA VAL A 11 -9.31 3.20 4.14
C VAL A 11 -9.12 1.71 4.39
N TYR A 12 -9.20 0.87 3.36
CA TYR A 12 -8.93 -0.56 3.50
C TYR A 12 -7.60 -0.89 2.84
N LEU A 13 -6.57 -1.17 3.64
CA LEU A 13 -5.26 -1.60 3.18
C LEU A 13 -5.11 -3.11 3.40
N LEU A 14 -4.61 -3.81 2.38
CA LEU A 14 -4.12 -5.17 2.54
C LEU A 14 -2.76 -5.10 3.26
N SER A 15 -2.73 -5.37 4.56
CA SER A 15 -1.47 -5.59 5.28
C SER A 15 -1.58 -6.82 6.18
N THR A 16 -0.60 -7.72 6.08
CA THR A 16 -0.25 -8.61 7.19
C THR A 16 0.35 -7.78 8.33
N PRO A 17 0.17 -8.14 9.60
CA PRO A 17 1.05 -7.62 10.65
C PRO A 17 2.48 -8.00 10.28
N ILE A 18 3.36 -7.00 10.22
CA ILE A 18 4.80 -7.22 10.15
C ILE A 18 5.17 -7.88 11.48
N THR A 19 5.41 -9.19 11.49
CA THR A 19 6.22 -9.78 12.55
C THR A 19 7.62 -9.15 12.42
N PRO A 20 8.23 -8.67 13.51
CA PRO A 20 9.58 -8.12 13.44
C PRO A 20 10.52 -9.29 13.11
N GLN A 21 10.83 -9.46 11.82
CA GLN A 21 12.02 -10.19 11.45
C GLN A 21 13.19 -9.25 11.69
N GLU A 22 14.03 -9.66 12.63
CA GLU A 22 15.36 -9.10 12.87
C GLU A 22 16.14 -9.15 11.54
N VAL A 23 16.22 -8.01 10.85
CA VAL A 23 17.01 -7.88 9.62
C VAL A 23 18.47 -7.89 10.03
N ARG A 24 19.04 -9.10 10.12
CA ARG A 24 20.47 -9.29 10.30
C ARG A 24 21.16 -9.03 8.97
N TYR A 25 21.68 -7.82 8.80
CA TYR A 25 22.56 -7.52 7.68
C TYR A 25 23.78 -8.45 7.74
N ARG A 26 23.94 -9.30 6.72
CA ARG A 26 25.20 -9.99 6.46
C ARG A 26 25.98 -9.16 5.44
N PRO A 27 27.15 -8.59 5.80
CA PRO A 27 28.05 -8.04 4.82
C PRO A 27 28.46 -9.15 3.84
N LEU A 28 28.54 -8.81 2.55
CA LEU A 28 29.09 -9.69 1.54
C LEU A 28 30.59 -9.86 1.82
N ASN A 29 30.98 -11.10 2.06
CA ASN A 29 32.36 -11.52 2.26
C ASN A 29 33.09 -11.36 0.90
N ASN A 30 33.77 -10.23 0.71
CA ASN A 30 34.81 -10.12 -0.29
C ASN A 30 36.12 -10.31 0.46
N GLY A 31 36.88 -11.34 0.06
CA GLY A 31 38.22 -11.55 0.58
C GLY A 31 39.06 -10.32 0.29
N ASP A 32 39.59 -9.73 1.35
CA ASP A 32 40.99 -9.34 1.53
C ASP A 32 41.13 -8.98 3.02
N GLY A 33 41.86 -9.82 3.75
CA GLY A 33 41.99 -9.72 5.20
C GLY A 33 42.83 -8.52 5.63
N GLU A 34 42.52 -8.07 6.85
CA GLU A 34 43.47 -7.42 7.78
C GLU A 34 43.59 -5.89 7.77
N LYS A 35 42.64 -5.14 7.18
CA LYS A 35 42.58 -3.66 7.37
C LYS A 35 41.26 -3.07 7.89
N ASP A 36 40.18 -3.86 7.95
CA ASP A 36 38.85 -3.31 8.30
C ASP A 36 38.50 -3.38 9.79
N VAL A 37 39.33 -4.02 10.63
CA VAL A 37 39.08 -4.09 12.09
C VAL A 37 39.51 -2.80 12.80
N GLU A 38 40.59 -2.17 12.34
CA GLU A 38 41.14 -0.95 12.99
C GLU A 38 40.27 0.30 12.76
N CYS A 39 39.53 0.36 11.65
CA CYS A 39 38.60 1.47 11.37
C CYS A 39 37.28 1.37 12.15
N GLN A 40 36.81 0.17 12.48
CA GLN A 40 35.57 0.02 13.27
C GLN A 40 35.78 0.28 14.75
N GLU A 41 36.96 -0.05 15.29
CA GLU A 41 37.28 0.15 16.71
C GLU A 41 37.48 1.65 17.03
N LYS A 42 38.16 2.41 16.16
CA LYS A 42 38.33 3.87 16.32
C LYS A 42 37.02 4.66 16.22
N LEU A 43 36.08 4.21 15.38
CA LEU A 43 34.76 4.85 15.24
C LEU A 43 33.84 4.60 16.45
N LEU A 44 34.03 3.48 17.16
CA LEU A 44 33.29 3.16 18.38
C LEU A 44 33.87 3.89 19.60
N GLU A 45 35.19 4.01 19.71
CA GLU A 45 35.83 4.78 20.78
C GLU A 45 35.54 6.29 20.67
N GLU A 46 35.57 6.88 19.46
CA GLU A 46 35.22 8.30 19.26
C GLU A 46 33.73 8.60 19.54
N THR A 47 32.82 7.63 19.32
CA THR A 47 31.38 7.83 19.60
C THR A 47 30.99 7.60 21.05
N GLU A 48 31.76 6.81 21.81
CA GLU A 48 31.52 6.61 23.25
C GLU A 48 32.07 7.81 24.08
N GLU A 49 33.21 8.41 23.70
CA GLU A 49 33.73 9.61 24.37
C GLU A 49 32.88 10.88 24.15
N GLU A 50 32.27 11.05 22.97
CA GLU A 50 31.33 12.17 22.72
C GLU A 50 30.01 12.00 23.48
N ALA A 51 29.55 10.75 23.70
CA ALA A 51 28.29 10.46 24.38
C ALA A 51 28.35 10.56 25.92
N GLU A 52 29.54 10.45 26.52
CA GLU A 52 29.74 10.63 27.96
C GLU A 52 29.92 12.11 28.34
N ASN A 53 30.60 12.92 27.51
CA ASN A 53 30.80 14.34 27.79
C ASN A 53 29.52 15.21 27.62
N GLU A 54 28.55 14.83 26.78
CA GLU A 54 27.29 15.57 26.64
C GLU A 54 26.26 15.28 27.76
N LYS A 55 26.48 14.24 28.59
CA LYS A 55 25.52 13.82 29.62
C LYS A 55 25.64 14.55 30.95
N GLU A 56 26.79 15.13 31.28
CA GLU A 56 27.00 15.71 32.62
C GLU A 56 26.67 17.20 32.75
N GLU A 57 26.66 18.01 31.68
CA GLU A 57 26.36 19.45 31.81
C GLU A 57 24.89 19.86 31.58
N GLY A 58 24.05 19.00 30.99
CA GLY A 58 22.67 19.36 30.62
C GLY A 58 21.55 18.99 31.61
N ILE A 59 21.84 18.15 32.61
CA ILE A 59 20.79 17.51 33.44
C ILE A 59 20.37 18.36 34.65
N GLU A 60 21.25 19.21 35.18
CA GLU A 60 20.98 20.00 36.40
C GLU A 60 20.10 21.23 36.15
N GLU A 61 20.14 21.82 34.93
CA GLU A 61 19.32 22.99 34.60
C GLU A 61 17.90 22.61 34.16
N VAL A 62 17.73 21.45 33.51
CA VAL A 62 16.44 20.93 33.03
C VAL A 62 15.56 20.41 34.18
N THR A 63 16.16 19.86 35.25
CA THR A 63 15.41 19.37 36.42
C THR A 63 14.75 20.48 37.22
N LYS A 64 15.27 21.72 37.16
CA LYS A 64 14.67 22.88 37.85
C LYS A 64 13.48 23.50 37.09
N MET A 65 13.43 23.37 35.76
CA MET A 65 12.28 23.83 34.95
C MET A 65 11.08 22.84 34.95
N LEU A 66 11.30 21.56 35.25
CA LEU A 66 10.26 20.52 35.14
C LEU A 66 9.38 20.34 36.40
N GLY A 67 9.57 21.17 37.44
CA GLY A 67 8.86 21.05 38.72
C GLY A 67 7.35 21.37 38.69
N HIS A 68 6.83 21.97 37.63
CA HIS A 68 5.45 22.49 37.61
C HIS A 68 4.52 21.93 36.51
N TRP A 69 4.94 20.91 35.73
CA TRP A 69 4.16 20.45 34.58
C TRP A 69 4.04 18.92 34.48
N LYS A 70 3.55 18.27 35.53
CA LYS A 70 3.27 16.83 35.55
C LYS A 70 1.77 16.55 35.78
N TYR A 71 0.89 16.91 34.85
CA TYR A 71 -0.45 16.27 34.81
C TYR A 71 -1.18 16.34 33.44
N SER A 72 -0.67 17.03 32.41
CA SER A 72 -1.35 17.10 31.09
C SER A 72 -0.79 16.14 30.01
N ASN A 73 0.48 15.75 30.06
CA ASN A 73 1.09 15.03 28.92
C ASN A 73 0.67 13.56 28.77
N ALA A 74 0.43 12.83 29.87
CA ALA A 74 0.06 11.41 29.77
C ALA A 74 -1.35 11.21 29.22
N ALA A 75 -2.31 12.06 29.62
CA ALA A 75 -3.67 12.02 29.10
C ALA A 75 -3.74 12.45 27.63
N SER A 76 -2.99 13.49 27.25
CA SER A 76 -2.88 13.90 25.84
C SER A 76 -2.23 12.82 24.99
N TYR A 77 -1.18 12.14 25.48
CA TYR A 77 -0.53 11.05 24.76
C TYR A 77 -1.44 9.82 24.65
N ALA A 78 -2.15 9.45 25.73
CA ALA A 78 -3.12 8.37 25.71
C ALA A 78 -4.26 8.67 24.74
N LEU A 79 -4.78 9.91 24.72
CA LEU A 79 -5.79 10.34 23.77
C LEU A 79 -5.26 10.29 22.32
N LEU A 80 -4.01 10.72 22.09
CA LEU A 80 -3.37 10.63 20.77
C LEU A 80 -3.20 9.19 20.31
N VAL A 81 -2.73 8.29 21.17
CA VAL A 81 -2.63 6.85 20.89
C VAL A 81 -4.01 6.26 20.61
N PHE A 82 -5.04 6.66 21.38
CA PHE A 82 -6.41 6.19 21.18
C PHE A 82 -7.03 6.72 19.89
N VAL A 83 -6.79 7.99 19.54
CA VAL A 83 -7.22 8.59 18.27
C VAL A 83 -6.49 7.93 17.12
N VAL A 84 -5.17 7.73 17.21
CA VAL A 84 -4.39 6.95 16.23
C VAL A 84 -4.97 5.54 16.10
N TYR A 85 -5.30 4.85 17.19
CA TYR A 85 -5.91 3.53 17.14
C TYR A 85 -7.31 3.53 16.49
N ILE A 86 -8.12 4.58 16.69
CA ILE A 86 -9.45 4.69 16.07
C ILE A 86 -9.35 5.06 14.58
N VAL A 87 -8.42 5.93 14.19
CA VAL A 87 -8.30 6.43 12.81
C VAL A 87 -7.34 5.63 11.93
N SER A 88 -6.48 4.80 12.53
CA SER A 88 -5.34 4.15 11.85
C SER A 88 -5.42 2.64 11.80
N PHE A 89 -6.58 2.03 12.06
CA PHE A 89 -6.81 0.63 11.70
C PHE A 89 -7.59 0.57 10.39
N PRO A 90 -6.91 0.66 9.24
CA PRO A 90 -7.49 0.18 8.00
C PRO A 90 -7.82 -1.29 8.26
N LEU A 91 -9.09 -1.66 8.23
CA LEU A 91 -9.53 -3.03 8.46
C LEU A 91 -8.85 -3.92 7.40
N PRO A 92 -7.84 -4.72 7.75
CA PRO A 92 -7.13 -5.48 6.75
C PRO A 92 -8.02 -6.65 6.37
N LEU A 93 -8.47 -6.70 5.12
CA LEU A 93 -8.95 -7.97 4.58
C LEU A 93 -7.80 -8.98 4.68
N SER A 94 -8.08 -10.15 5.24
CA SER A 94 -7.09 -11.23 5.37
C SER A 94 -6.38 -11.48 4.04
N ALA A 95 -5.07 -11.75 4.11
CA ALA A 95 -4.17 -11.77 2.95
C ALA A 95 -4.78 -12.53 1.75
N GLY A 96 -4.93 -11.82 0.64
CA GLY A 96 -5.43 -12.38 -0.61
C GLY A 96 -6.95 -12.38 -0.81
N CYS A 97 -7.77 -11.93 0.12
CA CYS A 97 -9.19 -11.72 -0.20
C CYS A 97 -9.38 -10.43 -1.00
N GLU A 98 -10.23 -10.46 -2.02
CA GLU A 98 -10.59 -9.28 -2.83
C GLU A 98 -11.99 -8.81 -2.40
N PRO A 99 -12.17 -7.56 -1.96
CA PRO A 99 -13.46 -7.10 -1.43
C PRO A 99 -14.54 -7.06 -2.50
N LEU A 100 -14.19 -7.01 -3.78
CA LEU A 100 -15.16 -7.00 -4.87
C LEU A 100 -15.54 -8.41 -5.36
N TYR A 101 -14.80 -9.46 -5.00
CA TYR A 101 -15.08 -10.81 -5.48
C TYR A 101 -14.56 -11.88 -4.50
N PRO A 102 -15.36 -12.89 -4.14
CA PRO A 102 -14.90 -13.98 -3.28
C PRO A 102 -13.81 -14.77 -4.02
N SER A 103 -12.56 -14.51 -3.67
CA SER A 103 -11.41 -15.17 -4.29
C SER A 103 -11.38 -16.68 -4.02
N THR A 104 -10.39 -17.38 -4.58
CA THR A 104 -10.29 -18.84 -4.62
C THR A 104 -10.35 -19.57 -3.26
N ASP A 105 -10.02 -18.89 -2.16
CA ASP A 105 -10.24 -19.40 -0.79
C ASP A 105 -11.62 -18.97 -0.29
N ILE A 106 -12.62 -19.72 -0.74
CA ILE A 106 -14.03 -19.34 -0.70
C ILE A 106 -14.52 -19.10 0.73
N ASP A 107 -14.20 -19.97 1.68
CA ASP A 107 -14.81 -19.88 3.01
C ASP A 107 -14.17 -18.81 3.88
N ARG A 108 -12.84 -18.69 3.87
CA ARG A 108 -12.14 -17.60 4.56
C ARG A 108 -12.55 -16.26 3.96
N CYS A 109 -12.45 -16.10 2.64
CA CYS A 109 -12.73 -14.82 2.01
C CYS A 109 -14.21 -14.43 2.05
N ARG A 110 -15.14 -15.39 2.06
CA ARG A 110 -16.56 -15.09 2.27
C ARG A 110 -16.81 -14.53 3.67
N ASN A 111 -16.14 -15.05 4.71
CA ASN A 111 -16.27 -14.52 6.06
C ASN A 111 -15.68 -13.11 6.18
N GLU A 112 -14.52 -12.86 5.57
CA GLU A 112 -13.92 -11.52 5.52
C GLU A 112 -14.80 -10.51 4.78
N MET A 113 -15.40 -10.91 3.65
CA MET A 113 -16.36 -10.07 2.94
C MET A 113 -17.59 -9.76 3.79
N LYS A 114 -18.09 -10.73 4.57
CA LYS A 114 -19.19 -10.51 5.51
C LYS A 114 -18.80 -9.52 6.60
N SER A 115 -17.60 -9.63 7.15
CA SER A 115 -17.05 -8.67 8.13
C SER A 115 -17.02 -7.26 7.52
N PHE A 116 -16.49 -7.12 6.31
CA PHE A 116 -16.46 -5.85 5.58
C PHE A 116 -17.87 -5.26 5.36
N ASP A 117 -18.85 -6.10 4.98
CA ASP A 117 -20.25 -5.69 4.87
C ASP A 117 -20.81 -5.15 6.19
N GLU A 118 -20.49 -5.80 7.31
CA GLU A 118 -20.94 -5.41 8.65
C GLU A 118 -20.33 -4.08 9.09
N HIS A 119 -19.05 -3.85 8.78
CA HIS A 119 -18.37 -2.59 9.03
C HIS A 119 -18.97 -1.43 8.24
N LEU A 120 -19.18 -1.58 6.93
CA LEU A 120 -19.81 -0.52 6.15
C LEU A 120 -21.21 -0.16 6.66
N LYS A 121 -22.00 -1.17 7.06
CA LYS A 121 -23.35 -0.97 7.63
C LYS A 121 -23.34 -0.23 8.96
N SER A 122 -22.36 -0.50 9.81
CA SER A 122 -22.27 0.10 11.16
C SER A 122 -21.65 1.49 11.12
N GLU A 123 -20.57 1.68 10.36
CA GLU A 123 -19.80 2.92 10.30
C GLU A 123 -20.46 3.98 9.40
N LYS A 124 -21.10 3.52 8.32
CA LYS A 124 -21.75 4.34 7.29
C LYS A 124 -20.85 5.49 6.80
N PRO A 125 -19.72 5.17 6.15
CA PRO A 125 -18.73 6.18 5.80
C PRO A 125 -19.23 7.14 4.72
N ASP A 126 -18.72 8.36 4.75
CA ASP A 126 -18.95 9.35 3.69
C ASP A 126 -18.25 8.91 2.39
N TYR A 127 -17.02 8.42 2.55
CA TYR A 127 -16.15 7.94 1.48
C TYR A 127 -15.51 6.61 1.88
N ALA A 128 -15.37 5.69 0.93
CA ALA A 128 -14.63 4.45 1.13
C ALA A 128 -13.59 4.24 0.04
N PHE A 129 -12.49 3.56 0.38
CA PHE A 129 -11.38 3.29 -0.53
C PHE A 129 -11.06 1.80 -0.57
N ILE A 130 -11.05 1.22 -1.76
CA ILE A 130 -10.70 -0.18 -2.01
C ILE A 130 -9.33 -0.24 -2.66
N PHE A 131 -8.35 -0.75 -1.90
CA PHE A 131 -7.02 -1.12 -2.38
C PHE A 131 -6.97 -2.63 -2.48
N THR A 132 -7.20 -3.18 -3.67
CA THR A 132 -7.23 -4.62 -3.86
C THR A 132 -6.37 -5.06 -5.02
N ARG A 133 -5.83 -6.28 -4.89
CA ARG A 133 -5.41 -7.06 -6.05
C ARG A 133 -6.61 -7.36 -6.96
N TYR A 134 -6.34 -7.74 -8.20
CA TYR A 134 -7.35 -7.94 -9.23
C TYR A 134 -7.32 -9.34 -9.89
N ILE A 135 -6.67 -10.31 -9.25
CA ILE A 135 -6.40 -11.65 -9.78
C ILE A 135 -7.69 -12.38 -10.17
N SER A 136 -8.69 -12.46 -9.27
CA SER A 136 -9.91 -13.23 -9.57
C SER A 136 -10.77 -12.48 -10.59
N ILE A 137 -10.84 -11.15 -10.46
CA ILE A 137 -11.55 -10.29 -11.42
C ILE A 137 -10.78 -10.07 -12.72
N GLY A 138 -9.59 -10.64 -12.89
CA GLY A 138 -8.83 -10.58 -14.12
C GLY A 138 -8.88 -11.88 -14.93
N GLN A 139 -9.53 -12.93 -14.41
CA GLN A 139 -9.75 -14.16 -15.16
C GLN A 139 -10.48 -13.90 -16.48
N PRO A 140 -10.13 -14.58 -17.59
CA PRO A 140 -10.81 -14.39 -18.87
C PRO A 140 -12.31 -14.68 -18.74
N PHE A 141 -13.08 -14.28 -19.75
CA PHE A 141 -14.47 -14.69 -19.82
C PHE A 141 -14.59 -16.22 -19.79
N PRO A 142 -15.62 -16.77 -19.12
CA PRO A 142 -15.97 -18.17 -19.28
C PRO A 142 -16.25 -18.50 -20.75
N LYS A 143 -16.16 -19.79 -21.10
CA LYS A 143 -16.50 -20.27 -22.44
C LYS A 143 -17.91 -19.80 -22.82
N ASN A 144 -18.07 -19.32 -24.05
CA ASN A 144 -19.33 -18.81 -24.64
C ASN A 144 -19.89 -17.53 -23.99
N VAL A 145 -19.13 -16.86 -23.13
CA VAL A 145 -19.48 -15.53 -22.61
C VAL A 145 -18.68 -14.48 -23.36
N THR A 146 -19.37 -13.46 -23.88
CA THR A 146 -18.75 -12.39 -24.68
C THR A 146 -19.14 -10.99 -24.19
N SER A 147 -19.97 -10.88 -23.16
CA SER A 147 -20.55 -9.63 -22.70
C SER A 147 -20.66 -9.60 -21.17
N PHE A 148 -20.57 -8.41 -20.58
CA PHE A 148 -20.53 -8.25 -19.13
C PHE A 148 -21.84 -8.61 -18.42
N ASP A 149 -23.00 -8.43 -19.07
CA ASP A 149 -24.30 -8.88 -18.58
C ASP A 149 -24.35 -10.41 -18.34
N LYS A 150 -23.55 -11.17 -19.10
CA LYS A 150 -23.43 -12.62 -19.00
C LYS A 150 -22.16 -13.08 -18.28
N ASP A 151 -21.30 -12.16 -17.85
CA ASP A 151 -20.07 -12.49 -17.14
C ASP A 151 -20.36 -12.70 -15.65
N PRO A 152 -20.34 -13.95 -15.14
CA PRO A 152 -20.66 -14.23 -13.74
C PRO A 152 -19.70 -13.54 -12.78
N THR A 153 -18.43 -13.37 -13.16
CA THR A 153 -17.43 -12.66 -12.35
C THR A 153 -17.82 -11.20 -12.19
N TYR A 154 -18.18 -10.56 -13.31
CA TYR A 154 -18.64 -9.17 -13.30
C TYR A 154 -19.97 -9.00 -12.56
N GLN A 155 -20.94 -9.91 -12.72
CA GLN A 155 -22.22 -9.81 -12.01
C GLN A 155 -22.06 -9.91 -10.48
N ILE A 156 -21.18 -10.79 -10.00
CA ILE A 156 -20.84 -10.86 -8.57
C ILE A 156 -20.18 -9.55 -8.11
N MET A 157 -19.18 -9.09 -8.87
CA MET A 157 -18.44 -7.85 -8.61
C MET A 157 -19.36 -6.63 -8.54
N LYS A 158 -20.29 -6.53 -9.49
CA LYS A 158 -21.31 -5.49 -9.55
C LYS A 158 -22.21 -5.56 -8.33
N ASN A 159 -22.84 -6.70 -8.05
CA ASN A 159 -23.77 -6.86 -6.93
C ASN A 159 -23.11 -6.50 -5.58
N GLN A 160 -21.86 -6.94 -5.38
CA GLN A 160 -21.12 -6.62 -4.17
C GLN A 160 -20.80 -5.13 -4.06
N THR A 161 -20.40 -4.49 -5.16
CA THR A 161 -20.17 -3.04 -5.19
C THR A 161 -21.43 -2.25 -4.85
N PHE A 162 -22.58 -2.60 -5.44
CA PHE A 162 -23.84 -1.92 -5.16
C PHE A 162 -24.30 -2.11 -3.70
N LYS A 163 -24.02 -3.28 -3.12
CA LYS A 163 -24.23 -3.54 -1.70
C LYS A 163 -23.38 -2.62 -0.82
N TYR A 164 -22.11 -2.40 -1.15
CA TYR A 164 -21.26 -1.44 -0.44
C TYR A 164 -21.75 -0.01 -0.58
N LEU A 165 -22.06 0.41 -1.80
CA LEU A 165 -22.55 1.76 -2.10
C LEU A 165 -23.84 2.10 -1.35
N SER A 166 -24.69 1.11 -1.02
CA SER A 166 -25.90 1.33 -0.21
C SER A 166 -25.61 1.84 1.21
N ASN A 167 -24.39 1.66 1.71
CA ASN A 167 -23.96 2.09 3.04
C ASN A 167 -22.95 3.24 3.01
N ILE A 168 -22.44 3.62 1.84
CA ILE A 168 -21.52 4.74 1.64
C ILE A 168 -22.32 5.98 1.23
N LYS A 169 -22.07 7.15 1.81
CA LYS A 169 -22.86 8.36 1.52
C LYS A 169 -22.55 8.96 0.15
N TYR A 170 -21.27 9.16 -0.17
CA TYR A 170 -20.85 9.86 -1.38
C TYR A 170 -20.19 8.90 -2.39
N LYS A 171 -18.89 8.62 -2.24
CA LYS A 171 -18.10 7.94 -3.29
C LYS A 171 -17.33 6.74 -2.75
N LEU A 172 -17.24 5.72 -3.61
CA LEU A 172 -16.34 4.59 -3.48
C LEU A 172 -15.18 4.78 -4.45
N PHE A 173 -13.96 4.90 -3.91
CA PHE A 173 -12.73 4.93 -4.69
C PHE A 173 -12.19 3.52 -4.83
N ILE A 174 -11.85 3.12 -6.06
CA ILE A 174 -11.36 1.78 -6.37
C ILE A 174 -10.02 1.95 -7.08
N LEU A 175 -8.94 1.41 -6.51
CA LEU A 175 -7.66 1.34 -7.20
C LEU A 175 -7.81 0.48 -8.47
N ASP A 176 -7.59 1.08 -9.64
CA ASP A 176 -7.62 0.35 -10.90
C ASP A 176 -6.39 -0.55 -11.03
N ALA A 177 -6.51 -1.60 -11.85
CA ALA A 177 -5.44 -2.55 -12.03
C ALA A 177 -4.22 -1.89 -12.71
N ILE A 178 -3.02 -2.24 -12.25
CA ILE A 178 -1.74 -2.05 -12.92
C ILE A 178 -1.09 -3.41 -13.15
N PRO A 179 -0.32 -3.64 -14.23
CA PRO A 179 0.32 -4.93 -14.48
C PRO A 179 1.13 -5.41 -13.28
N ARG A 180 1.17 -6.72 -13.04
CA ARG A 180 1.92 -7.28 -11.91
C ARG A 180 3.43 -7.24 -12.18
N THR A 181 4.19 -7.49 -11.13
CA THR A 181 5.62 -7.76 -11.24
C THR A 181 5.92 -9.25 -11.19
N ILE A 182 7.05 -9.66 -11.79
CA ILE A 182 7.58 -11.01 -11.68
C ILE A 182 8.48 -11.07 -10.44
N ALA A 183 8.02 -11.71 -9.36
CA ALA A 183 8.71 -11.71 -8.07
C ALA A 183 10.19 -12.17 -8.14
N ALA A 184 10.48 -13.20 -8.95
CA ALA A 184 11.84 -13.72 -9.11
C ALA A 184 12.81 -12.71 -9.76
N ALA A 185 12.27 -11.69 -10.43
CA ALA A 185 13.04 -10.68 -11.12
C ALA A 185 13.33 -9.48 -10.20
N ILE A 186 12.40 -9.05 -9.34
CA ILE A 186 12.48 -7.83 -8.50
C ILE A 186 13.86 -7.61 -7.85
N ASN A 187 14.43 -8.61 -7.18
CA ASN A 187 15.69 -8.47 -6.46
C ASN A 187 16.94 -8.38 -7.36
N LYS A 188 16.77 -8.48 -8.68
CA LYS A 188 17.85 -8.47 -9.68
C LYS A 188 18.00 -7.14 -10.42
N PHE A 189 17.09 -6.18 -10.23
CA PHE A 189 17.13 -4.87 -10.92
C PHE A 189 18.48 -4.17 -10.74
N GLY A 190 18.93 -4.00 -9.49
CA GLY A 190 20.19 -3.32 -9.20
C GLY A 190 21.39 -3.97 -9.87
N ALA A 191 21.43 -5.31 -9.93
CA ALA A 191 22.52 -6.03 -10.60
C ALA A 191 22.50 -5.83 -12.13
N PHE A 192 21.33 -5.92 -12.77
CA PHE A 192 21.23 -5.70 -14.22
C PHE A 192 21.52 -4.26 -14.61
N MET A 193 21.03 -3.29 -13.83
CA MET A 193 21.30 -1.86 -14.02
C MET A 193 22.79 -1.56 -13.88
N LYS A 194 23.46 -2.11 -12.85
CA LYS A 194 24.92 -1.97 -12.66
C LYS A 194 25.71 -2.52 -13.85
N ASN A 195 25.21 -3.57 -14.49
CA ASN A 195 25.83 -4.15 -15.69
C ASN A 195 25.50 -3.39 -16.99
N GLY A 196 24.82 -2.25 -16.92
CA GLY A 196 24.47 -1.43 -18.08
C GLY A 196 23.35 -2.01 -18.95
N THR A 197 22.50 -2.88 -18.39
CA THR A 197 21.35 -3.42 -19.13
C THR A 197 20.37 -2.29 -19.46
N ASP A 198 19.91 -2.22 -20.71
CA ASP A 198 18.91 -1.26 -21.14
C ASP A 198 17.64 -1.35 -20.27
N PRO A 199 17.20 -0.26 -19.63
CA PRO A 199 15.97 -0.23 -18.84
C PRO A 199 14.73 -0.77 -19.56
N VAL A 200 14.62 -0.61 -20.89
CA VAL A 200 13.49 -1.12 -21.68
C VAL A 200 13.47 -2.66 -21.73
N VAL A 201 14.63 -3.29 -21.70
CA VAL A 201 14.74 -4.76 -21.58
C VAL A 201 14.27 -5.22 -20.21
N LEU A 202 14.61 -4.47 -19.15
CA LEU A 202 14.16 -4.74 -17.80
C LEU A 202 12.66 -4.51 -17.65
N ASP A 203 12.09 -3.46 -18.24
CA ASP A 203 10.64 -3.25 -18.21
C ASP A 203 9.89 -4.49 -18.76
N LYS A 204 10.35 -5.07 -19.87
CA LYS A 204 9.71 -6.24 -20.49
C LYS A 204 9.93 -7.55 -19.72
N MET A 205 11.06 -7.69 -19.04
CA MET A 205 11.40 -8.90 -18.31
C MET A 205 10.66 -9.01 -16.96
N PHE A 206 10.20 -7.89 -16.40
CA PHE A 206 9.72 -7.84 -15.02
C PHE A 206 8.22 -7.58 -14.90
N VAL A 207 7.57 -7.16 -15.99
CA VAL A 207 6.15 -6.84 -16.01
C VAL A 207 5.34 -8.04 -16.51
N ASP A 208 4.34 -8.43 -15.73
CA ASP A 208 3.38 -9.48 -16.06
C ASP A 208 1.99 -8.90 -16.31
N PHE A 209 1.53 -9.02 -17.56
CA PHE A 209 0.22 -8.55 -18.02
C PHE A 209 -0.89 -9.59 -17.83
N THR A 210 -0.61 -10.75 -17.25
CA THR A 210 -1.62 -11.76 -16.93
C THR A 210 -2.73 -11.11 -16.11
N GLU A 211 -3.99 -11.38 -16.49
CA GLU A 211 -5.22 -10.92 -15.82
C GLU A 211 -5.47 -9.39 -15.84
N TYR A 212 -4.47 -8.58 -16.17
CA TYR A 212 -4.50 -7.12 -16.13
C TYR A 212 -5.59 -6.51 -17.03
N GLU A 213 -5.60 -6.88 -18.31
CA GLU A 213 -6.52 -6.25 -19.28
C GLU A 213 -7.99 -6.53 -18.96
N MET A 214 -8.30 -7.75 -18.53
CA MET A 214 -9.66 -8.14 -18.21
C MET A 214 -10.13 -7.49 -16.90
N ALA A 215 -9.24 -7.33 -15.92
CA ALA A 215 -9.53 -6.60 -14.70
C ALA A 215 -9.89 -5.13 -14.99
N ARG A 216 -9.07 -4.43 -15.79
CA ARG A 216 -9.37 -3.04 -16.20
C ARG A 216 -10.68 -2.94 -16.97
N LYS A 217 -10.96 -3.90 -17.86
CA LYS A 217 -12.24 -3.99 -18.58
C LYS A 217 -13.44 -4.10 -17.61
N ARG A 218 -13.34 -4.93 -16.56
CA ARG A 218 -14.39 -5.06 -15.53
C ARG A 218 -14.51 -3.81 -14.66
N HIS A 219 -13.40 -3.21 -14.24
CA HIS A 219 -13.41 -1.94 -13.49
C HIS A 219 -14.04 -0.81 -14.32
N ALA A 220 -13.68 -0.69 -15.59
CA ALA A 220 -14.26 0.31 -16.49
C ALA A 220 -15.76 0.11 -16.69
N GLN A 221 -16.22 -1.14 -16.82
CA GLN A 221 -17.65 -1.43 -16.88
C GLN A 221 -18.34 -1.10 -15.55
N LEU A 222 -17.72 -1.42 -14.41
CA LEU A 222 -18.27 -1.12 -13.10
C LEU A 222 -18.44 0.40 -12.92
N ALA A 223 -17.41 1.18 -13.22
CA ALA A 223 -17.46 2.64 -13.14
C ALA A 223 -18.57 3.25 -14.00
N LYS A 224 -18.85 2.67 -15.18
CA LYS A 224 -20.02 3.06 -16.00
C LYS A 224 -21.33 2.75 -15.28
N ASP A 225 -21.44 1.56 -14.70
CA ASP A 225 -22.69 1.09 -14.08
C ASP A 225 -23.04 1.84 -12.78
N CYS A 226 -22.06 2.21 -11.94
CA CYS A 226 -22.29 3.01 -10.73
C CYS A 226 -22.14 4.53 -10.93
N GLY A 227 -21.74 4.99 -12.12
CA GLY A 227 -21.62 6.42 -12.45
C GLY A 227 -20.68 7.16 -11.51
N GLU A 228 -21.04 8.40 -11.17
CA GLU A 228 -20.21 9.29 -10.32
C GLU A 228 -19.94 8.77 -8.90
N ARG A 229 -20.68 7.74 -8.48
CA ARG A 229 -20.51 7.10 -7.16
C ARG A 229 -19.27 6.22 -7.08
N CYS A 230 -18.76 5.73 -8.20
CA CYS A 230 -17.47 5.02 -8.24
C CYS A 230 -16.42 5.84 -8.96
N VAL A 231 -15.27 5.99 -8.32
CA VAL A 231 -14.12 6.68 -8.92
C VAL A 231 -12.97 5.69 -9.01
N LEU A 232 -12.52 5.42 -10.23
CA LEU A 232 -11.31 4.65 -10.46
C LEU A 232 -10.09 5.53 -10.17
N VAL A 233 -9.19 5.02 -9.33
CA VAL A 233 -7.90 5.63 -9.04
C VAL A 233 -6.86 4.93 -9.89
N ASP A 234 -6.26 5.63 -10.86
CA ASP A 234 -5.40 5.02 -11.86
C ASP A 234 -3.93 5.33 -11.60
N TYR A 235 -3.13 4.28 -11.41
CA TYR A 235 -1.68 4.37 -11.29
C TYR A 235 -0.95 4.21 -12.62
N VAL A 236 -1.63 3.88 -13.72
CA VAL A 236 -0.97 3.74 -15.04
C VAL A 236 -0.15 4.97 -15.41
N PRO A 237 -0.61 6.23 -15.23
CA PRO A 237 0.18 7.41 -15.54
C PRO A 237 1.53 7.49 -14.79
N GLU A 238 1.62 6.89 -13.61
CA GLU A 238 2.82 6.95 -12.76
C GLU A 238 3.89 5.93 -13.17
N PHE A 239 3.50 4.89 -13.90
CA PHE A 239 4.38 3.78 -14.24
C PHE A 239 4.55 3.56 -15.75
N TYR A 240 3.62 4.02 -16.57
CA TYR A 240 3.66 3.80 -18.01
C TYR A 240 4.47 4.89 -18.71
N ASN A 241 5.55 4.48 -19.37
CA ASN A 241 6.36 5.36 -20.20
C ASN A 241 5.82 5.40 -21.63
N ASN A 242 5.31 6.56 -22.04
CA ASN A 242 4.70 6.73 -23.35
C ASN A 242 5.71 6.73 -24.52
N ALA A 243 6.98 7.04 -24.27
CA ALA A 243 8.02 7.02 -25.30
C ALA A 243 8.48 5.59 -25.62
N THR A 244 8.69 4.78 -24.59
CA THR A 244 9.17 3.39 -24.72
C THR A 244 8.04 2.38 -24.86
N LYS A 245 6.79 2.79 -24.58
CA LYS A 245 5.59 1.93 -24.57
C LYS A 245 5.69 0.78 -23.57
N THR A 246 6.34 1.03 -22.42
CA THR A 246 6.59 0.04 -21.38
C THR A 246 6.15 0.53 -20.00
N PHE A 247 5.92 -0.41 -19.08
CA PHE A 247 5.75 -0.11 -17.66
C PHE A 247 7.10 -0.17 -16.96
N ARG A 248 7.42 0.85 -16.16
CA ARG A 248 8.65 0.93 -15.39
C ARG A 248 8.35 0.88 -13.90
N TYR A 249 8.89 -0.12 -13.22
CA TYR A 249 8.67 -0.36 -11.79
C TYR A 249 9.92 -0.17 -10.93
N PHE A 250 10.88 0.60 -11.41
CA PHE A 250 12.10 0.95 -10.71
C PHE A 250 12.52 2.38 -11.07
N ASP A 251 13.23 3.04 -10.18
CA ASP A 251 13.77 4.38 -10.41
C ASP A 251 15.06 4.36 -11.25
N GLU A 252 15.61 5.54 -11.53
CA GLU A 252 16.85 5.68 -12.32
C GLU A 252 18.08 5.03 -11.66
N LYS A 253 18.03 4.81 -10.34
CA LYS A 253 19.09 4.13 -9.56
C LYS A 253 18.87 2.62 -9.47
N GLY A 254 17.75 2.11 -10.02
CA GLY A 254 17.39 0.69 -9.98
C GLY A 254 16.69 0.24 -8.70
N PHE A 255 16.21 1.17 -7.86
CA PHE A 255 15.38 0.83 -6.70
C PHE A 255 13.97 0.46 -7.15
N SER A 256 13.53 -0.74 -6.78
CA SER A 256 12.20 -1.24 -7.12
C SER A 256 11.11 -0.53 -6.33
N TYR A 257 10.03 -0.14 -7.02
CA TYR A 257 8.78 0.31 -6.42
C TYR A 257 7.94 -0.84 -5.84
N HIS A 258 8.37 -2.09 -6.03
CA HIS A 258 7.68 -3.29 -5.56
C HIS A 258 8.60 -4.19 -4.74
N THR A 259 8.05 -4.83 -3.70
CA THR A 259 8.74 -5.87 -2.90
C THR A 259 8.32 -7.28 -3.30
N ALA A 260 7.16 -7.44 -3.91
CA ALA A 260 6.63 -8.70 -4.44
C ALA A 260 5.60 -8.44 -5.55
N ILE A 261 5.03 -9.51 -6.13
CA ILE A 261 4.16 -9.53 -7.32
C ILE A 261 3.18 -8.35 -7.42
N SER A 262 2.50 -8.03 -6.32
CA SER A 262 1.52 -6.94 -6.23
C SER A 262 1.69 -6.11 -4.94
N HIS A 263 2.86 -6.17 -4.30
CA HIS A 263 3.14 -5.42 -3.08
C HIS A 263 4.11 -4.30 -3.39
N MET A 264 3.71 -3.06 -3.12
CA MET A 264 4.56 -1.89 -3.29
C MET A 264 5.61 -1.82 -2.18
N SER A 265 6.81 -1.34 -2.50
CA SER A 265 7.81 -0.96 -1.51
C SER A 265 7.43 0.37 -0.86
N PRO A 266 8.01 0.74 0.30
CA PRO A 266 7.86 2.09 0.84
C PRO A 266 8.22 3.18 -0.18
N HIS A 267 9.24 2.92 -1.00
CA HIS A 267 9.61 3.79 -2.12
C HIS A 267 8.52 3.88 -3.19
N GLY A 268 7.87 2.76 -3.53
CA GLY A 268 6.70 2.76 -4.42
C GLY A 268 5.50 3.50 -3.85
N LEU A 269 5.23 3.38 -2.55
CA LEU A 269 4.15 4.11 -1.88
C LEU A 269 4.40 5.62 -1.88
N GLU A 270 5.65 6.05 -1.71
CA GLU A 270 6.06 7.45 -1.91
C GLU A 270 5.79 7.90 -3.35
N HIS A 271 6.21 7.10 -4.34
CA HIS A 271 6.07 7.41 -5.76
C HIS A 271 4.62 7.68 -6.18
N VAL A 272 3.64 6.99 -5.60
CA VAL A 272 2.21 7.19 -5.90
C VAL A 272 1.46 8.04 -4.87
N ARG A 273 2.16 8.61 -3.87
CA ARG A 273 1.52 9.35 -2.76
C ARG A 273 0.73 10.55 -3.26
N HIS A 274 1.23 11.25 -4.27
CA HIS A 274 0.56 12.45 -4.80
C HIS A 274 -0.82 12.12 -5.38
N VAL A 275 -1.00 10.93 -5.98
CA VAL A 275 -2.29 10.48 -6.51
C VAL A 275 -3.38 10.53 -5.44
N TRP A 276 -3.09 10.02 -4.24
CA TRP A 276 -4.05 10.05 -3.12
C TRP A 276 -4.16 11.43 -2.49
N THR A 277 -3.04 12.13 -2.37
CA THR A 277 -3.03 13.49 -1.81
C THR A 277 -3.93 14.41 -2.63
N ASP A 278 -3.91 14.28 -3.95
CA ASP A 278 -4.74 15.07 -4.86
C ASP A 278 -6.21 14.66 -4.86
N ILE A 279 -6.52 13.39 -4.58
CA ILE A 279 -7.89 12.95 -4.33
C ILE A 279 -8.40 13.56 -3.03
N CYS A 280 -7.65 13.41 -1.93
CA CYS A 280 -8.06 13.90 -0.61
C CYS A 280 -8.27 15.42 -0.57
N LYS A 281 -7.49 16.20 -1.33
CA LYS A 281 -7.68 17.66 -1.47
C LYS A 281 -8.99 18.06 -2.15
N LYS A 282 -9.67 17.14 -2.84
CA LYS A 282 -10.89 17.37 -3.62
C LYS A 282 -12.15 16.81 -2.94
N LEU A 283 -12.02 16.18 -1.78
CA LEU A 283 -13.13 15.64 -0.98
C LEU A 283 -13.77 16.70 -0.10
#